data_AF-A0A8S2R0U7-F1
#
_entry.id   AF-A0A8S2R0U7-F1
#
_cell.length_a   1.000
_cell.length_b   1.000
_cell.length_c   1.000
_cell.angle_alpha   90.00
_cell.angle_beta   90.00
_cell.angle_gamma   90.00
#
_symmetry.space_group_name_H-M   'P 1'
#
loop_
_entity.id
_entity.type
_entity.pdbx_description
1 polymer ?
#
loop_
_entity_poly.entity_id
_entity_poly.type
_entity_poly.pdbx_seq_one_letter_code
_entity_poly.pdbx_strand_id
1 'polypeptide(L)'
;GLDSLILQRQEIEDKLPSEDENNIHDDEKQTHTNNSHKEDFDLFVLNNFDPFDGKQNVIDWIDITEEKFKEYKFNRHYRYEAVPLLVSNDAKRWYIRQ
;
A
#
# COMPACT_ATOMS: atom_id res chain seq x y z
N GLY A 1 -32.60 -32.08 2.97
CA GLY A 1 -31.71 -32.37 1.83
C GLY A 1 -31.01 -31.09 1.47
N LEU A 2 -29.73 -31.19 1.12
CA LEU A 2 -28.83 -30.08 0.76
C LEU A 2 -29.26 -29.30 -0.51
N ASP A 3 -30.45 -29.58 -1.04
CA ASP A 3 -30.99 -28.93 -2.24
C ASP A 3 -31.75 -27.62 -1.95
N SER A 4 -32.00 -27.27 -0.69
CA SER A 4 -32.71 -26.01 -0.37
C SER A 4 -31.81 -24.78 -0.31
N LEU A 5 -30.47 -24.93 -0.28
CA LEU A 5 -29.54 -23.80 -0.29
C LEU A 5 -29.25 -23.28 -1.71
N ILE A 6 -29.78 -23.97 -2.73
CA ILE A 6 -29.71 -23.54 -4.14
C ILE A 6 -30.88 -22.58 -4.48
N LEU A 7 -31.78 -22.31 -3.52
CA LEU A 7 -32.90 -21.37 -3.65
C LEU A 7 -32.69 -20.04 -2.90
N GLN A 8 -31.44 -19.61 -2.69
CA GLN A 8 -31.10 -18.26 -2.20
C GLN A 8 -30.22 -17.48 -3.19
N ARG A 9 -30.36 -17.78 -4.49
CA ARG A 9 -29.64 -17.11 -5.59
C ARG A 9 -30.55 -16.40 -6.60
N GLN A 10 -31.83 -16.23 -6.25
CA GLN A 10 -32.75 -15.31 -6.91
C GLN A 10 -33.14 -14.26 -5.87
N GLU A 11 -33.23 -12.99 -6.27
CA GLU A 11 -33.57 -11.79 -5.45
C GLU A 11 -32.42 -10.95 -4.88
N ILE A 12 -31.36 -10.71 -5.65
CA ILE A 12 -30.72 -9.37 -5.67
C ILE A 12 -30.38 -9.01 -7.13
N GLU A 13 -31.41 -8.90 -7.96
CA GLU A 13 -31.52 -7.79 -8.92
C GLU A 13 -32.06 -6.63 -8.06
N ASP A 14 -31.38 -5.50 -7.92
CA ASP A 14 -31.45 -4.41 -8.89
C ASP A 14 -30.43 -3.31 -8.52
N LYS A 15 -29.92 -2.64 -9.57
CA LYS A 15 -29.05 -1.44 -9.58
C LYS A 15 -27.55 -1.69 -9.74
N LEU A 16 -27.17 -2.11 -10.95
CA LEU A 16 -25.96 -1.59 -11.59
C LEU A 16 -26.40 -0.92 -12.89
N PRO A 17 -26.22 0.39 -13.06
CA PRO A 17 -26.46 1.04 -14.34
C PRO A 17 -25.44 0.55 -15.37
N SER A 18 -25.96 0.24 -16.55
CA SER A 18 -25.26 -0.02 -17.80
C SER A 18 -24.63 1.26 -18.39
N GLU A 19 -23.77 1.05 -19.40
CA GLU A 19 -23.19 2.03 -20.35
C GLU A 19 -21.92 2.72 -19.78
N ASP A 20 -20.75 2.75 -20.42
CA ASP A 20 -20.45 2.83 -21.86
C ASP A 20 -19.12 2.14 -22.24
N GLU A 21 -19.11 1.61 -23.46
CA GLU A 21 -17.90 1.32 -24.23
C GLU A 21 -17.08 2.60 -24.42
N ASN A 22 -15.89 2.68 -23.81
CA ASN A 22 -14.86 3.62 -24.26
C ASN A 22 -13.66 2.84 -24.80
N ASN A 23 -13.77 2.61 -26.11
CA ASN A 23 -12.70 2.32 -27.03
C ASN A 23 -11.71 3.51 -27.00
N ILE A 24 -10.57 3.37 -26.32
CA ILE A 24 -9.46 4.32 -26.43
C ILE A 24 -8.30 3.60 -27.11
N HIS A 25 -8.17 3.90 -28.39
CA HIS A 25 -7.01 3.67 -29.21
C HIS A 25 -6.02 4.78 -28.88
N ASP A 26 -5.03 4.51 -28.02
CA ASP A 26 -3.90 5.42 -27.81
C ASP A 26 -2.60 4.65 -28.03
N ASP A 27 -2.19 4.72 -29.29
CA ASP A 27 -0.84 4.45 -29.76
C ASP A 27 0.01 5.68 -29.40
N GLU A 28 0.60 5.73 -28.20
CA GLU A 28 1.70 6.67 -27.92
C GLU A 28 2.56 6.27 -26.70
N LYS A 29 3.79 5.86 -26.99
CA LYS A 29 5.03 5.93 -26.18
C LYS A 29 5.01 5.40 -24.73
N GLN A 30 5.31 4.11 -24.62
CA GLN A 30 6.13 3.59 -23.53
C GLN A 30 7.49 4.32 -23.48
N THR A 31 7.79 5.02 -22.37
CA THR A 31 9.08 5.08 -21.64
C THR A 31 9.17 6.37 -20.81
N HIS A 32 8.63 6.43 -19.58
CA HIS A 32 9.14 7.28 -18.46
C HIS A 32 8.33 7.30 -17.14
N THR A 33 7.37 6.39 -16.91
CA THR A 33 6.45 6.53 -15.75
C THR A 33 6.84 5.79 -14.46
N ASN A 34 7.81 4.87 -14.48
CA ASN A 34 8.08 4.02 -13.30
C ASN A 34 8.93 4.68 -12.19
N ASN A 35 9.78 5.66 -12.51
CA ASN A 35 10.64 6.29 -11.49
C ASN A 35 9.91 7.37 -10.69
N SER A 36 9.02 8.14 -11.33
CA SER A 36 8.29 9.24 -10.69
C SER A 36 7.41 8.75 -9.54
N HIS A 37 6.62 7.69 -9.76
CA HIS A 37 5.72 7.16 -8.73
C HIS A 37 6.46 6.62 -7.50
N LYS A 38 7.67 6.11 -7.69
CA LYS A 38 8.49 5.61 -6.59
C LYS A 38 9.07 6.75 -5.75
N GLU A 39 9.55 7.81 -6.39
CA GLU A 39 10.05 9.01 -5.70
C GLU A 39 8.94 9.69 -4.89
N ASP A 40 7.73 9.76 -5.43
CA ASP A 40 6.57 10.31 -4.73
C ASP A 40 6.21 9.49 -3.48
N PHE A 41 6.28 8.15 -3.57
CA PHE A 41 6.07 7.26 -2.42
C PHE A 41 7.17 7.44 -1.36
N ASP A 42 8.45 7.42 -1.77
CA ASP A 42 9.59 7.54 -0.87
C ASP A 42 9.52 8.88 -0.10
N LEU A 43 9.19 9.98 -0.80
CA LEU A 43 8.98 11.32 -0.20
C LEU A 43 7.79 11.35 0.74
N PHE A 44 6.66 10.75 0.37
CA PHE A 44 5.49 10.66 1.24
C PHE A 44 5.83 9.96 2.55
N VAL A 45 6.50 8.80 2.48
CA VAL A 45 6.90 8.03 3.67
C VAL A 45 7.83 8.86 4.56
N LEU A 46 8.87 9.49 4.00
CA LEU A 46 9.84 10.26 4.78
C LEU A 46 9.27 11.55 5.39
N ASN A 47 8.24 12.15 4.79
CA ASN A 47 7.61 13.37 5.30
C ASN A 47 6.54 13.12 6.36
N ASN A 48 5.97 11.91 6.43
CA ASN A 48 4.84 11.61 7.31
C ASN A 48 5.21 10.65 8.46
N PHE A 49 6.34 9.97 8.38
CA PHE A 49 6.80 9.02 9.39
C PHE A 49 8.12 9.46 10.00
N ASP A 50 8.36 9.02 11.23
CA ASP A 50 9.58 9.33 11.96
C ASP A 50 10.58 8.17 11.78
N PRO A 51 11.75 8.39 11.15
CA PRO A 51 12.73 7.32 10.95
C PRO A 51 13.32 6.82 12.26
N PHE A 52 13.64 5.52 12.30
CA PHE A 52 14.43 4.89 13.34
C PHE A 52 15.92 5.18 13.16
N ASP A 53 16.52 5.82 14.15
CA ASP A 53 17.95 6.16 14.18
C ASP A 53 18.76 5.31 15.17
N GLY A 54 18.10 4.43 15.93
CA GLY A 54 18.72 3.58 16.95
C GLY A 54 18.84 4.19 18.34
N LYS A 55 18.42 5.44 18.56
CA LYS A 55 18.47 6.11 19.88
C LYS A 55 17.15 6.05 20.63
N GLN A 56 16.04 5.97 19.91
CA GLN A 56 14.70 5.81 20.49
C GLN A 56 14.39 4.37 20.90
N ASN A 57 13.44 4.21 21.81
CA ASN A 57 12.90 2.89 22.17
C ASN A 57 12.25 2.25 20.93
N VAL A 58 12.71 1.05 20.59
CA VAL A 58 12.23 0.33 19.41
C VAL A 58 10.75 -0.06 19.52
N ILE A 59 10.26 -0.39 20.71
CA ILE A 59 8.86 -0.79 20.91
C ILE A 59 7.94 0.40 20.65
N ASP A 60 8.24 1.54 21.28
CA ASP A 60 7.45 2.76 21.12
C ASP A 60 7.46 3.23 19.66
N TRP A 61 8.61 3.12 18.97
CA TRP A 61 8.70 3.44 17.55
C TRP A 61 7.85 2.52 16.67
N ILE A 62 7.83 1.21 16.95
CA ILE A 62 6.98 0.25 16.23
C ILE A 62 5.51 0.60 16.43
N ASP A 63 5.09 0.86 17.66
CA ASP A 63 3.68 1.15 17.98
C ASP A 63 3.21 2.42 17.25
N ILE A 64 3.98 3.51 17.31
CA ILE A 64 3.69 4.77 16.60
C ILE A 64 3.66 4.56 15.08
N THR A 65 4.63 3.81 14.55
CA THR A 65 4.71 3.52 13.11
C THR A 65 3.53 2.68 12.64
N GLU A 66 3.10 1.69 13.43
CA GLU A 66 1.92 0.89 13.13
C GLU A 66 0.63 1.70 13.17
N GLU A 67 0.49 2.63 14.11
CA GLU A 67 -0.64 3.55 14.15
C GLU A 67 -0.71 4.41 12.89
N LYS A 68 0.42 5.00 12.46
CA LYS A 68 0.50 5.76 11.20
C LYS A 68 0.17 4.89 9.99
N PHE A 69 0.64 3.63 9.93
CA PHE A 69 0.25 2.72 8.86
C PHE A 69 -1.25 2.41 8.83
N LYS A 70 -1.91 2.34 10.00
CA LYS A 70 -3.37 2.17 10.09
C LYS A 70 -4.08 3.45 9.64
N GLU A 71 -3.61 4.62 10.05
CA GLU A 71 -4.15 5.92 9.67
C GLU A 71 -4.13 6.14 8.16
N TYR A 72 -2.97 5.94 7.53
CA TYR A 72 -2.81 6.06 6.07
C TYR A 72 -3.30 4.83 5.29
N LYS A 73 -3.91 3.84 5.97
CA LYS A 73 -4.45 2.61 5.37
C LYS A 73 -3.43 1.86 4.50
N PHE A 74 -2.17 1.81 4.94
CA PHE A 74 -1.13 1.06 4.25
C PHE A 74 -1.49 -0.42 4.24
N ASN A 75 -1.63 -0.98 3.04
CA ASN A 75 -1.71 -2.42 2.86
C ASN A 75 -0.37 -3.08 3.23
N ARG A 76 -0.36 -4.41 3.37
CA ARG A 76 0.82 -5.14 3.81
C ARG A 76 2.04 -4.92 2.90
N HIS A 77 1.82 -4.81 1.59
CA HIS A 77 2.88 -4.63 0.61
C HIS A 77 3.59 -3.28 0.81
N TYR A 78 2.85 -2.17 0.89
CA TYR A 78 3.43 -0.84 1.11
C TYR A 78 4.16 -0.72 2.45
N ARG A 79 3.75 -1.46 3.49
CA ARG A 79 4.49 -1.48 4.76
C ARG A 79 5.89 -2.07 4.57
N TYR A 80 6.01 -3.16 3.80
CA TYR A 80 7.31 -3.77 3.52
C TYR A 80 8.22 -2.85 2.70
N GLU A 81 7.64 -2.03 1.82
CA GLU A 81 8.41 -1.04 1.04
C GLU A 81 8.81 0.18 1.86
N ALA A 82 7.96 0.62 2.80
CA ALA A 82 8.21 1.78 3.65
C ALA A 82 9.26 1.51 4.74
N VAL A 83 9.24 0.33 5.38
CA VAL A 83 10.13 0.01 6.51
C VAL A 83 11.63 0.25 6.20
N PRO A 84 12.18 -0.19 5.06
CA PRO A 84 13.57 0.10 4.69
C PRO A 84 13.93 1.59 4.60
N LEU A 85 12.95 2.44 4.24
CA LEU A 85 13.12 3.89 4.17
C LEU A 85 13.13 4.53 5.56
N LEU A 86 12.37 3.94 6.49
CA LEU A 86 12.23 4.40 7.87
C LEU A 86 13.35 3.89 8.78
N VAL A 87 14.31 3.13 8.27
CA VAL A 87 15.46 2.69 9.04
C VAL A 87 16.69 3.46 8.54
N SER A 88 17.26 4.30 9.42
CA SER A 88 18.39 5.17 9.09
C SER A 88 19.71 4.69 9.72
N ASN A 89 20.83 5.27 9.27
CA ASN A 89 22.16 5.14 9.88
C ASN A 89 22.60 3.69 10.14
N ASP A 90 22.98 3.37 11.38
CA ASP A 90 23.52 2.06 11.76
C ASP A 90 22.47 0.96 11.68
N ALA A 91 21.19 1.28 11.91
CA ALA A 91 20.10 0.33 11.77
C ALA A 91 19.92 -0.11 10.30
N LYS A 92 20.20 0.78 9.34
CA LYS A 92 20.19 0.45 7.90
C LYS A 92 21.28 -0.58 7.55
N ARG A 93 22.45 -0.48 8.20
CA ARG A 93 23.55 -1.45 8.01
C ARG A 93 23.18 -2.85 8.50
N TRP A 94 22.38 -2.95 9.56
CA TRP A 94 21.85 -4.23 10.05
C TRP A 94 20.79 -4.80 9.11
N TYR A 95 19.87 -3.97 8.63
CA TYR A 95 18.81 -4.40 7.71
C TYR A 95 19.36 -4.96 6.39
N ILE A 96 20.37 -4.31 5.78
CA ILE A 96 20.97 -4.75 4.51
C ILE A 96 21.76 -6.07 4.64
N ARG A 97 22.17 -6.46 5.85
CA ARG A 97 22.97 -7.69 6.10
C ARG A 97 22.14 -8.97 6.25
N GLN A 98 20.82 -8.87 6.34
CA GLN A 98 19.90 -10.01 6.46
C GLN A 98 19.34 -10.37 5.08
#